data_AF-A0A8S9MK43-F1
#
_entry.id   AF-A0A8S9MK43-F1
#
_cell.length_a   1.000
_cell.length_b   1.000
_cell.length_c   1.000
_cell.angle_alpha   90.00
_cell.angle_beta   90.00
_cell.angle_gamma   90.00
#
_symmetry.space_group_name_H-M   'P 1'
#
loop_
_entity.id
_entity.type
_entity.pdbx_description
1 polymer ?
#
loop_
_entity_poly.entity_id
_entity_poly.type
_entity_poly.pdbx_seq_one_letter_code
_entity_poly.pdbx_strand_id
1 'polypeptide(L)'
;MANGADRLDLDGRPIKRLTICMIGAGGFIGSHLCEKLMNETPHKVLALDVYNDKIKHLLEPGTSQWAERIQFHRINIKHDSRLEGLVKMADLDDREALAVTNRMRLTEKRISLTIIRFIPKISEIENQYLGENFQMVSLKETVTNIIGFDVKENDDYVTYIDTTVSDGSETSKILRSMANDYDLFVVGRSSGVGTEVTNGISEWAEFDELGPIGDLLASHEFPSRASVLVVQKQEYIHSAKSKRGLSK
;
A
#
# COMPACT_ATOMS: atom_id res chain seq x y z
N MET A 1 -27.04 7.66 16.97
CA MET A 1 -26.09 6.93 17.85
C MET A 1 -26.00 5.51 17.33
N ALA A 2 -24.94 5.17 16.60
CA ALA A 2 -24.74 3.81 16.09
C ALA A 2 -23.95 3.01 17.12
N ASN A 3 -24.49 1.85 17.50
CA ASN A 3 -23.93 0.91 18.46
C ASN A 3 -22.47 0.55 18.15
N GLY A 4 -21.58 0.78 19.12
CA GLY A 4 -20.19 0.36 19.09
C GLY A 4 -20.06 -1.14 19.30
N ALA A 5 -20.32 -1.93 18.26
CA ALA A 5 -19.68 -3.22 18.14
C ALA A 5 -18.25 -2.95 17.63
N ASP A 6 -17.24 -3.28 18.43
CA ASP A 6 -15.85 -3.19 17.99
C ASP A 6 -15.71 -4.03 16.71
N ARG A 7 -15.45 -3.34 15.58
CA ARG A 7 -15.27 -4.03 14.30
C ARG A 7 -14.03 -4.92 14.42
N LEU A 8 -14.23 -6.19 14.11
CA LEU A 8 -13.16 -7.17 14.07
C LEU A 8 -12.55 -7.20 12.66
N ASP A 9 -11.27 -7.50 12.57
CA ASP A 9 -10.62 -7.88 11.33
C ASP A 9 -11.06 -9.28 10.89
N LEU A 10 -10.53 -9.77 9.77
CA LEU A 10 -10.87 -11.08 9.23
C LEU A 10 -10.40 -12.24 10.13
N ASP A 11 -9.44 -11.99 11.02
CA ASP A 11 -8.96 -12.95 12.02
C ASP A 11 -9.82 -12.94 13.29
N GLY A 12 -10.90 -12.14 13.33
CA GLY A 12 -11.75 -11.98 14.50
C GLY A 12 -11.10 -11.15 15.61
N ARG A 13 -10.02 -10.41 15.33
CA ARG A 13 -9.32 -9.57 16.30
C ARG A 13 -9.82 -8.13 16.21
N PRO A 14 -9.81 -7.36 17.32
CA PRO A 14 -10.19 -5.95 17.28
C PRO A 14 -9.33 -5.13 16.30
N ILE A 15 -9.97 -4.36 15.41
CA ILE A 15 -9.24 -3.48 14.48
C ILE A 15 -8.57 -2.35 15.28
N LYS A 16 -7.24 -2.35 15.29
CA LYS A 16 -6.45 -1.25 15.88
C LYS A 16 -6.59 0.02 15.05
N ARG A 17 -6.76 1.17 15.71
CA ARG A 17 -6.72 2.48 15.05
C ARG A 17 -5.33 2.71 14.45
N LEU A 18 -5.30 3.18 13.20
CA LEU A 18 -4.09 3.52 12.44
C LEU A 18 -4.21 4.98 11.99
N THR A 19 -3.08 5.59 11.68
CA THR A 19 -2.92 6.86 10.96
C THR A 19 -2.38 6.51 9.58
N ILE A 20 -3.17 6.81 8.56
CA ILE A 20 -2.92 6.48 7.17
C ILE A 20 -2.43 7.74 6.47
N CYS A 21 -1.19 7.74 5.99
CA CYS A 21 -0.71 8.78 5.08
C CYS A 21 -1.23 8.45 3.68
N MET A 22 -2.03 9.35 3.09
CA MET A 22 -2.66 9.14 1.79
C MET A 22 -2.22 10.24 0.83
N ILE A 23 -1.35 9.89 -0.11
CA ILE A 23 -0.92 10.77 -1.21
C ILE A 23 -1.94 10.68 -2.35
N GLY A 24 -2.30 11.82 -2.94
CA GLY A 24 -3.37 11.89 -3.94
C GLY A 24 -4.78 11.87 -3.32
N ALA A 25 -4.90 12.26 -2.05
CA ALA A 25 -6.16 12.20 -1.29
C ALA A 25 -7.28 13.12 -1.83
N GLY A 26 -6.92 14.18 -2.57
CA GLY A 26 -7.85 15.06 -3.26
C GLY A 26 -8.23 14.58 -4.66
N GLY A 27 -7.61 13.50 -5.14
CA GLY A 27 -7.94 12.81 -6.39
C GLY A 27 -9.29 12.09 -6.34
N PHE A 28 -9.70 11.52 -7.48
CA PHE A 28 -11.00 10.83 -7.60
C PHE A 28 -11.12 9.63 -6.64
N ILE A 29 -10.09 8.78 -6.57
CA ILE A 29 -10.09 7.61 -5.68
C ILE A 29 -9.82 8.04 -4.24
N GLY A 30 -8.84 8.92 -4.04
CA GLY A 30 -8.45 9.42 -2.72
C GLY A 30 -9.61 10.02 -1.94
N SER A 31 -10.49 10.77 -2.61
CA SER A 31 -11.63 11.39 -1.95
C SER A 31 -12.65 10.37 -1.44
N HIS A 32 -13.01 9.39 -2.28
CA HIS A 32 -13.94 8.31 -1.89
C HIS A 32 -13.35 7.41 -0.81
N LEU A 33 -12.04 7.15 -0.85
CA LEU A 33 -11.36 6.39 0.18
C LEU A 33 -11.34 7.15 1.52
N CYS A 34 -11.11 8.48 1.48
CA CYS A 34 -11.23 9.32 2.67
C CYS A 34 -12.64 9.27 3.25
N GLU A 35 -13.69 9.37 2.43
CA GLU A 35 -15.08 9.26 2.87
C GLU A 35 -15.36 7.91 3.57
N LYS A 36 -14.94 6.79 2.96
CA LYS A 36 -15.10 5.46 3.56
C LYS A 36 -14.33 5.32 4.86
N LEU A 37 -13.08 5.79 4.93
CA LEU A 37 -12.28 5.72 6.15
C LEU A 37 -12.93 6.54 7.29
N MET A 38 -13.47 7.71 6.98
CA MET A 38 -14.11 8.59 7.95
C MET A 38 -15.45 8.03 8.44
N ASN A 39 -16.26 7.45 7.56
CA ASN A 39 -17.59 6.93 7.88
C ASN A 39 -17.57 5.54 8.51
N GLU A 40 -16.66 4.67 8.07
CA GLU A 40 -16.77 3.23 8.35
C GLU A 40 -15.69 2.68 9.28
N THR A 41 -14.60 3.41 9.50
CA THR A 41 -13.44 2.90 10.27
C THR A 41 -13.10 3.83 11.44
N PRO A 42 -12.22 3.43 12.36
CA PRO A 42 -11.69 4.32 13.40
C PRO A 42 -10.39 5.04 13.00
N HIS A 43 -9.84 4.82 11.80
CA HIS A 43 -8.51 5.30 11.40
C HIS A 43 -8.42 6.83 11.26
N LYS A 44 -7.23 7.38 11.51
CA LYS A 44 -6.85 8.75 11.18
C LYS A 44 -6.26 8.79 9.77
N VAL A 45 -6.46 9.88 9.03
CA VAL A 45 -5.94 10.08 7.67
C VAL A 45 -5.12 11.38 7.63
N LEU A 46 -3.89 11.31 7.13
CA LEU A 46 -3.12 12.46 6.67
C LEU A 46 -3.33 12.52 5.15
N ALA A 47 -4.19 13.42 4.70
CA ALA A 47 -4.54 13.58 3.29
C ALA A 47 -3.54 14.54 2.63
N LEU A 48 -2.66 14.02 1.78
CA LEU A 48 -1.64 14.76 1.06
C LEU A 48 -2.08 14.92 -0.40
N ASP A 49 -2.20 16.15 -0.88
CA ASP A 49 -2.49 16.46 -2.28
C ASP A 49 -2.16 17.93 -2.59
N VAL A 50 -2.08 18.27 -3.87
CA VAL A 50 -2.00 19.67 -4.33
C VAL A 50 -3.36 20.35 -4.17
N TYR A 51 -4.46 19.62 -4.35
CA TYR A 51 -5.83 20.14 -4.31
C TYR A 51 -6.70 19.37 -3.32
N ASN A 52 -7.70 20.02 -2.70
CA ASN A 52 -8.61 19.38 -1.74
C ASN A 52 -10.09 19.56 -2.07
N ASP A 53 -10.42 20.01 -3.28
CA ASP A 53 -11.80 20.37 -3.65
C ASP A 53 -12.78 19.21 -3.41
N LYS A 54 -12.33 17.97 -3.67
CA LYS A 54 -13.13 16.75 -3.52
C LYS A 54 -13.28 16.27 -2.06
N ILE A 55 -12.40 16.68 -1.15
CA ILE A 55 -12.44 16.29 0.26
C ILE A 55 -12.75 17.47 1.19
N LYS A 56 -13.06 18.65 0.64
CA LYS A 56 -13.29 19.87 1.42
C LYS A 56 -14.38 19.69 2.48
N HIS A 57 -15.46 18.99 2.13
CA HIS A 57 -16.57 18.66 3.03
C HIS A 57 -16.16 17.77 4.23
N LEU A 58 -15.05 17.02 4.13
CA LEU A 58 -14.49 16.24 5.23
C LEU A 58 -13.64 17.10 6.19
N LEU A 59 -13.23 18.31 5.76
CA LEU A 59 -12.24 19.15 6.44
C LEU A 59 -12.84 20.40 7.11
N GLU A 60 -14.07 20.78 6.78
CA GLU A 60 -14.67 22.03 7.24
C GLU A 60 -14.90 22.05 8.77
N PRO A 61 -14.34 23.05 9.50
CA PRO A 61 -14.55 23.19 10.93
C PRO A 61 -16.00 23.55 11.24
N GLY A 62 -16.73 22.68 11.95
CA GLY A 62 -18.10 22.90 12.40
C GLY A 62 -19.15 21.96 11.81
N THR A 63 -18.85 21.29 10.70
CA THR A 63 -19.70 20.27 10.06
C THR A 63 -19.06 18.88 10.08
N SER A 64 -17.73 18.81 10.07
CA SER A 64 -16.99 17.56 10.11
C SER A 64 -16.85 17.03 11.53
N GLN A 65 -17.56 15.94 11.84
CA GLN A 65 -17.33 15.10 13.02
C GLN A 65 -15.93 14.43 13.02
N TRP A 66 -15.12 14.67 11.97
CA TRP A 66 -13.84 14.02 11.71
C TRP A 66 -12.63 14.95 11.86
N ALA A 67 -12.80 16.15 12.42
CA ALA A 67 -11.73 17.16 12.52
C ALA A 67 -10.41 16.66 13.17
N GLU A 68 -10.49 15.69 14.10
CA GLU A 68 -9.30 15.07 14.70
C GLU A 68 -8.79 13.83 13.94
N ARG A 69 -9.59 13.34 12.99
CA ARG A 69 -9.37 12.10 12.23
C ARG A 69 -8.93 12.32 10.80
N ILE A 70 -9.08 13.48 10.20
CA ILE A 70 -8.52 13.79 8.88
C ILE A 70 -7.79 15.13 8.90
N GLN A 71 -6.57 15.15 8.37
CA GLN A 71 -5.74 16.33 8.29
C GLN A 71 -5.25 16.50 6.86
N PHE A 72 -5.62 17.60 6.22
CA PHE A 72 -5.14 17.90 4.87
C PHE A 72 -3.81 18.64 4.91
N HIS A 73 -2.87 18.13 4.12
CA HIS A 73 -1.56 18.73 3.90
C HIS A 73 -1.46 19.05 2.41
N ARG A 74 -1.48 20.35 2.09
CA ARG A 74 -1.20 20.80 0.73
C ARG A 74 0.27 20.53 0.44
N ILE A 75 0.54 19.50 -0.35
CA ILE A 75 1.88 19.01 -0.67
C ILE A 75 1.94 18.72 -2.16
N ASN A 76 2.97 19.27 -2.80
CA ASN A 76 3.38 18.83 -4.12
C ASN A 76 4.50 17.81 -3.94
N ILE A 77 4.22 16.56 -4.31
CA ILE A 77 5.19 15.46 -4.17
C ILE A 77 6.53 15.73 -4.84
N LYS A 78 6.55 16.58 -5.87
CA LYS A 78 7.76 16.91 -6.61
C LYS A 78 8.76 17.81 -5.85
N HIS A 79 8.30 18.61 -4.88
CA HIS A 79 9.09 19.74 -4.35
C HIS A 79 8.92 20.03 -2.85
N ASP A 80 8.30 19.14 -2.06
CA ASP A 80 7.99 19.43 -0.66
C ASP A 80 8.86 18.64 0.32
N SER A 81 9.78 19.33 1.00
CA SER A 81 10.72 18.71 1.96
C SER A 81 10.06 18.10 3.20
N ARG A 82 8.76 18.34 3.42
CA ARG A 82 8.01 17.75 4.55
C ARG A 82 7.53 16.34 4.24
N LEU A 83 7.50 15.95 2.97
CA LEU A 83 6.96 14.67 2.51
C LEU A 83 7.75 13.48 3.09
N GLU A 84 9.08 13.56 3.05
CA GLU A 84 9.97 12.55 3.60
C GLU A 84 9.68 12.27 5.09
N GLY A 85 9.48 13.34 5.89
CA GLY A 85 9.15 13.22 7.31
C GLY A 85 7.76 12.65 7.58
N LEU A 86 6.78 12.92 6.71
CA LEU A 86 5.42 12.39 6.82
C LEU A 86 5.35 10.90 6.46
N VAL A 87 6.21 10.45 5.55
CA VAL A 87 6.22 9.06 5.05
C VAL A 87 7.16 8.16 5.87
N LYS A 88 8.24 8.70 6.45
CA LYS A 88 9.14 7.98 7.38
C LYS A 88 8.47 7.51 8.69
N MET A 89 7.26 7.97 9.00
CA MET A 89 6.51 7.54 10.20
C MET A 89 5.75 6.22 10.02
N ALA A 90 6.01 5.49 8.93
CA ALA A 90 5.35 4.23 8.62
C ALA A 90 6.42 3.20 8.21
N ASP A 91 6.18 1.92 8.48
CA ASP A 91 7.04 0.80 8.11
C ASP A 91 6.36 -0.09 7.05
N LEU A 92 7.10 -1.07 6.56
CA LEU A 92 6.80 -1.84 5.35
C LEU A 92 5.49 -2.63 5.45
N ASP A 93 4.94 -3.10 4.32
CA ASP A 93 4.44 -4.47 4.17
C ASP A 93 3.68 -4.69 2.82
N ASP A 94 4.06 -5.73 2.07
CA ASP A 94 3.29 -6.24 0.91
C ASP A 94 1.98 -6.93 1.34
N ARG A 95 1.92 -7.37 2.60
CA ARG A 95 0.76 -8.04 3.21
C ARG A 95 -0.44 -7.09 3.30
N GLU A 96 -0.20 -5.82 3.59
CA GLU A 96 -1.22 -4.79 3.76
C GLU A 96 -1.79 -4.39 2.40
N ALA A 97 -0.94 -4.33 1.36
CA ALA A 97 -1.39 -4.19 -0.02
C ALA A 97 -2.30 -5.36 -0.43
N LEU A 98 -1.92 -6.60 -0.10
CA LEU A 98 -2.76 -7.79 -0.32
C LEU A 98 -4.08 -7.74 0.46
N ALA A 99 -4.05 -7.33 1.73
CA ALA A 99 -5.26 -7.23 2.56
C ALA A 99 -6.23 -6.17 2.03
N VAL A 100 -5.71 -5.00 1.63
CA VAL A 100 -6.52 -3.90 1.08
C VAL A 100 -7.16 -4.31 -0.24
N THR A 101 -6.39 -4.88 -1.16
CA THR A 101 -6.90 -5.33 -2.47
C THR A 101 -7.92 -6.45 -2.34
N ASN A 102 -7.68 -7.45 -1.47
CA ASN A 102 -8.65 -8.51 -1.21
C ASN A 102 -9.96 -7.93 -0.64
N ARG A 103 -9.87 -6.95 0.27
CA ARG A 103 -11.05 -6.28 0.83
C ARG A 103 -11.83 -5.49 -0.24
N MET A 104 -11.14 -4.79 -1.13
CA MET A 104 -11.77 -4.07 -2.26
C MET A 104 -12.58 -5.05 -3.11
N ARG A 105 -11.96 -6.16 -3.52
CA ARG A 105 -12.58 -7.23 -4.30
C ARG A 105 -13.81 -7.84 -3.62
N LEU A 106 -13.71 -8.18 -2.33
CA LEU A 106 -14.82 -8.77 -1.57
C LEU A 106 -16.01 -7.81 -1.41
N THR A 107 -15.78 -6.49 -1.49
CA THR A 107 -16.83 -5.49 -1.33
C THR A 107 -17.59 -5.19 -2.64
N GLU A 108 -16.93 -5.33 -3.80
CA GLU A 108 -17.49 -4.97 -5.11
C GLU A 108 -17.32 -6.11 -6.14
N LYS A 109 -18.43 -6.68 -6.60
CA LYS A 109 -18.45 -7.87 -7.49
C LYS A 109 -17.86 -7.65 -8.89
N ARG A 110 -17.53 -6.41 -9.25
CA ARG A 110 -16.97 -6.05 -10.56
C ARG A 110 -15.44 -5.90 -10.56
N ILE A 111 -14.80 -6.04 -9.39
CA ILE A 111 -13.36 -5.92 -9.27
C ILE A 111 -12.72 -7.27 -9.57
N SER A 112 -11.85 -7.31 -10.58
CA SER A 112 -10.91 -8.41 -10.81
C SER A 112 -9.56 -8.05 -10.19
N LEU A 113 -8.93 -8.98 -9.51
CA LEU A 113 -7.65 -8.81 -8.84
C LEU A 113 -6.57 -9.65 -9.52
N THR A 114 -5.45 -9.03 -9.90
CA THR A 114 -4.25 -9.77 -10.29
C THR A 114 -3.15 -9.54 -9.27
N ILE A 115 -2.55 -10.62 -8.78
CA ILE A 115 -1.42 -10.60 -7.85
C ILE A 115 -0.20 -11.11 -8.61
N ILE A 116 0.81 -10.26 -8.74
CA ILE A 116 2.04 -10.57 -9.46
C ILE A 116 3.20 -10.60 -8.45
N ARG A 117 3.91 -11.72 -8.40
CA ARG A 117 5.14 -11.88 -7.61
C ARG A 117 6.33 -11.98 -8.56
N PHE A 118 7.24 -11.03 -8.45
CA PHE A 118 8.52 -11.06 -9.14
C PHE A 118 9.53 -11.88 -8.32
N ILE A 119 10.18 -12.84 -8.98
CA ILE A 119 11.11 -13.78 -8.36
C ILE A 119 12.50 -13.54 -8.96
N PRO A 120 13.52 -13.18 -8.17
CA PRO A 120 14.88 -13.04 -8.68
C PRO A 120 15.38 -14.31 -9.39
N LYS A 121 16.03 -14.17 -10.54
CA LYS A 121 16.82 -15.26 -11.16
C LYS A 121 18.04 -15.52 -10.27
N ILE A 122 18.06 -16.69 -9.65
CA ILE A 122 19.21 -17.15 -8.87
C ILE A 122 20.23 -17.77 -9.82
N SER A 123 21.52 -17.46 -9.64
CA SER A 123 22.59 -18.02 -10.49
C SER A 123 22.69 -19.55 -10.33
N GLU A 124 23.16 -20.27 -11.36
CA GLU A 124 23.34 -21.73 -11.30
C GLU A 124 24.24 -22.19 -10.13
N ILE A 125 25.20 -21.33 -9.73
CA ILE A 125 26.12 -21.58 -8.62
C ILE A 125 25.38 -21.49 -7.27
N GLU A 126 24.54 -20.47 -7.07
CA GLU A 126 23.74 -20.34 -5.84
C GLU A 126 22.63 -21.38 -5.74
N ASN A 127 22.09 -21.83 -6.89
CA ASN A 127 21.12 -22.94 -6.94
C ASN A 127 21.70 -24.24 -6.40
N GLN A 128 23.01 -24.49 -6.55
CA GLN A 128 23.64 -25.70 -6.02
C GLN A 128 23.79 -25.69 -4.49
N TYR A 129 23.81 -24.51 -3.86
CA TYR A 129 23.85 -24.34 -2.40
C TYR A 129 22.45 -24.24 -1.76
N LEU A 130 21.46 -23.72 -2.49
CA LEU A 130 20.05 -23.63 -2.06
C LEU A 130 19.23 -24.89 -2.41
N GLY A 131 19.83 -25.80 -3.18
CA GLY A 131 19.21 -26.81 -4.05
C GLY A 131 18.49 -28.01 -3.43
N GLU A 132 18.13 -28.00 -2.14
CA GLU A 132 17.28 -29.06 -1.56
C GLU A 132 16.11 -28.56 -0.70
N ASN A 133 16.03 -27.26 -0.37
CA ASN A 133 15.03 -26.74 0.58
C ASN A 133 14.12 -25.62 0.05
N PHE A 134 14.35 -25.06 -1.15
CA PHE A 134 13.48 -24.03 -1.72
C PHE A 134 12.31 -24.64 -2.49
N GLN A 135 11.43 -25.36 -1.79
CA GLN A 135 10.12 -25.71 -2.34
C GLN A 135 9.36 -24.38 -2.47
N MET A 136 9.28 -23.85 -3.69
CA MET A 136 8.61 -22.58 -3.95
C MET A 136 7.12 -22.76 -3.63
N VAL A 137 6.73 -22.34 -2.43
CA VAL A 137 5.33 -22.33 -2.00
C VAL A 137 4.54 -21.55 -3.04
N SER A 138 3.43 -22.16 -3.49
CA SER A 138 2.54 -21.57 -4.48
C SER A 138 2.18 -20.14 -4.05
N LEU A 139 2.21 -19.18 -4.98
CA LEU A 139 1.81 -17.81 -4.69
C LEU A 139 0.38 -17.76 -4.14
N LYS A 140 -0.52 -18.60 -4.68
CA LYS A 140 -1.89 -18.74 -4.20
C LYS A 140 -1.93 -19.17 -2.73
N GLU A 141 -1.15 -20.19 -2.36
CA GLU A 141 -1.06 -20.66 -0.98
C GLU A 141 -0.47 -19.59 -0.04
N THR A 142 0.59 -18.92 -0.50
CA THR A 142 1.22 -17.80 0.23
C THR A 142 0.21 -16.69 0.51
N VAL A 143 -0.56 -16.29 -0.51
CA VAL A 143 -1.59 -15.26 -0.38
C VAL A 143 -2.71 -15.72 0.54
N THR A 144 -3.25 -16.93 0.37
CA THR A 144 -4.31 -17.49 1.23
C THR A 144 -3.90 -17.51 2.71
N ASN A 145 -2.64 -17.87 3.00
CA ASN A 145 -2.10 -17.84 4.35
C ASN A 145 -2.01 -16.42 4.95
N ILE A 146 -1.87 -15.39 4.10
CA ILE A 146 -1.78 -13.99 4.53
C ILE A 146 -3.16 -13.35 4.73
N ILE A 147 -4.11 -13.60 3.82
CA ILE A 147 -5.42 -12.91 3.82
C ILE A 147 -6.55 -13.72 4.48
N GLY A 148 -6.30 -14.98 4.86
CA GLY A 148 -7.29 -15.87 5.47
C GLY A 148 -8.20 -16.55 4.44
N PHE A 149 -8.86 -17.64 4.86
CA PHE A 149 -9.60 -18.67 4.10
C PHE A 149 -10.75 -18.21 3.17
N ASP A 150 -10.94 -16.93 2.92
CA ASP A 150 -12.03 -16.40 2.06
C ASP A 150 -11.73 -16.47 0.54
N VAL A 151 -10.63 -17.10 0.15
CA VAL A 151 -10.36 -17.43 -1.25
C VAL A 151 -11.09 -18.73 -1.57
N LYS A 152 -12.22 -18.64 -2.27
CA LYS A 152 -12.87 -19.84 -2.82
C LYS A 152 -11.86 -20.63 -3.65
N GLU A 153 -11.93 -21.96 -3.57
CA GLU A 153 -10.96 -22.87 -4.21
C GLU A 153 -10.79 -22.57 -5.72
N ASN A 154 -11.84 -22.07 -6.38
CA ASN A 154 -11.82 -21.40 -7.69
C ASN A 154 -12.48 -20.02 -7.60
N ASP A 155 -11.66 -18.98 -7.49
CA ASP A 155 -12.11 -17.60 -7.58
C ASP A 155 -11.72 -17.03 -8.95
N ASP A 156 -12.67 -17.03 -9.89
CA ASP A 156 -12.45 -16.57 -11.27
C ASP A 156 -12.10 -15.07 -11.35
N TYR A 157 -12.22 -14.32 -10.24
CA TYR A 157 -11.87 -12.91 -10.13
C TYR A 157 -10.47 -12.68 -9.56
N VAL A 158 -9.69 -13.73 -9.29
CA VAL A 158 -8.31 -13.60 -8.78
C VAL A 158 -7.33 -14.36 -9.67
N THR A 159 -6.41 -13.62 -10.27
CA THR A 159 -5.30 -14.17 -11.07
C THR A 159 -4.00 -14.08 -10.29
N TYR A 160 -3.24 -15.17 -10.24
CA TYR A 160 -1.93 -15.24 -9.59
C TYR A 160 -0.85 -15.46 -10.63
N ILE A 161 0.17 -14.60 -10.66
CA ILE A 161 1.25 -14.63 -11.64
C ILE A 161 2.59 -14.63 -10.91
N ASP A 162 3.37 -15.69 -11.09
CA ASP A 162 4.79 -15.71 -10.75
C ASP A 162 5.60 -15.34 -11.99
N THR A 163 6.53 -14.40 -11.86
CA THR A 163 7.40 -13.99 -12.96
C THR A 163 8.84 -13.90 -12.50
N THR A 164 9.70 -14.65 -13.16
CA THR A 164 11.12 -14.70 -12.85
C THR A 164 11.87 -13.59 -13.60
N VAL A 165 12.65 -12.77 -12.88
CA VAL A 165 13.32 -11.57 -13.43
C VAL A 165 14.81 -11.56 -13.07
N SER A 166 15.67 -11.13 -14.00
CA SER A 166 17.11 -10.97 -13.77
C SER A 166 17.45 -9.71 -12.99
N ASP A 167 16.73 -8.62 -13.25
CA ASP A 167 17.01 -7.30 -12.71
C ASP A 167 15.76 -6.40 -12.78
N GLY A 168 15.90 -5.15 -12.32
CA GLY A 168 14.85 -4.14 -12.42
C GLY A 168 14.56 -3.67 -13.85
N SER A 169 15.45 -3.87 -14.82
CA SER A 169 15.15 -3.57 -16.24
C SER A 169 14.10 -4.55 -16.78
N GLU A 170 14.24 -5.84 -16.49
CA GLU A 170 13.25 -6.87 -16.84
C GLU A 170 11.93 -6.62 -16.10
N THR A 171 11.96 -6.32 -14.80
CA THR A 171 10.79 -5.92 -14.02
C THR A 171 10.05 -4.73 -14.65
N SER A 172 10.78 -3.67 -15.02
CA SER A 172 10.22 -2.46 -15.64
C SER A 172 9.55 -2.77 -16.99
N LYS A 173 10.19 -3.59 -17.83
CA LYS A 173 9.62 -4.02 -19.12
C LYS A 173 8.29 -4.76 -18.93
N ILE A 174 8.23 -5.68 -17.97
CA ILE A 174 7.02 -6.44 -17.68
C ILE A 174 5.91 -5.50 -17.18
N LEU A 175 6.18 -4.64 -16.20
CA LEU A 175 5.22 -3.63 -15.70
C LEU A 175 4.69 -2.73 -16.84
N ARG A 176 5.57 -2.27 -17.73
CA ARG A 176 5.19 -1.43 -18.88
C ARG A 176 4.34 -2.18 -19.90
N SER A 177 4.55 -3.49 -20.08
CA SER A 177 3.79 -4.29 -21.04
C SER A 177 2.32 -4.43 -20.66
N MET A 178 2.00 -4.37 -19.36
CA MET A 178 0.65 -4.46 -18.82
C MET A 178 0.11 -3.13 -18.26
N ALA A 179 0.75 -2.02 -18.63
CA ALA A 179 0.42 -0.69 -18.12
C ALA A 179 -1.05 -0.29 -18.35
N ASN A 180 -1.66 -0.76 -19.44
CA ASN A 180 -3.03 -0.41 -19.83
C ASN A 180 -4.06 -1.50 -19.48
N ASP A 181 -3.64 -2.57 -18.81
CA ASP A 181 -4.52 -3.70 -18.48
C ASP A 181 -5.26 -3.49 -17.15
N TYR A 182 -4.85 -2.49 -16.36
CA TYR A 182 -5.34 -2.25 -15.01
C TYR A 182 -5.75 -0.79 -14.79
N ASP A 183 -6.80 -0.57 -14.00
CA ASP A 183 -7.25 0.77 -13.58
C ASP A 183 -6.54 1.28 -12.32
N LEU A 184 -5.97 0.36 -11.52
CA LEU A 184 -5.33 0.63 -10.24
C LEU A 184 -4.18 -0.35 -9.99
N PHE A 185 -2.98 0.17 -9.75
CA PHE A 185 -1.87 -0.58 -9.19
C PHE A 185 -1.81 -0.37 -7.68
N VAL A 186 -1.67 -1.46 -6.92
CA VAL A 186 -1.46 -1.41 -5.46
C VAL A 186 -0.15 -2.09 -5.13
N VAL A 187 0.78 -1.36 -4.51
CA VAL A 187 2.12 -1.86 -4.21
C VAL A 187 2.50 -1.52 -2.77
N GLY A 188 3.26 -2.38 -2.12
CA GLY A 188 3.90 -2.01 -0.86
C GLY A 188 5.03 -1.03 -1.15
N ARG A 189 5.21 -0.02 -0.30
CA ARG A 189 6.40 0.86 -0.39
C ARG A 189 7.70 0.05 -0.38
N SER A 190 7.72 -1.02 0.43
CA SER A 190 8.80 -1.99 0.61
C SER A 190 9.12 -2.89 -0.59
N SER A 191 8.22 -2.97 -1.58
CA SER A 191 8.20 -4.09 -2.51
C SER A 191 9.53 -4.21 -3.27
N GLY A 192 10.24 -5.31 -3.01
CA GLY A 192 11.48 -5.67 -3.69
C GLY A 192 12.72 -4.83 -3.37
N VAL A 193 12.67 -3.90 -2.41
CA VAL A 193 13.83 -3.06 -2.03
C VAL A 193 15.01 -3.93 -1.60
N GLY A 194 16.20 -3.64 -2.15
CA GLY A 194 17.43 -4.38 -1.82
C GLY A 194 17.53 -5.77 -2.45
N THR A 195 16.67 -6.09 -3.42
CA THR A 195 16.70 -7.35 -4.18
C THR A 195 17.00 -7.08 -5.65
N GLU A 196 17.44 -8.10 -6.38
CA GLU A 196 17.69 -8.01 -7.83
C GLU A 196 16.46 -7.53 -8.62
N VAL A 197 15.24 -7.84 -8.14
CA VAL A 197 13.97 -7.42 -8.77
C VAL A 197 13.88 -5.91 -8.96
N THR A 198 14.47 -5.11 -8.06
CA THR A 198 14.44 -3.64 -8.12
C THR A 198 15.82 -3.02 -8.36
N ASN A 199 16.83 -3.85 -8.65
CA ASN A 199 18.17 -3.41 -8.97
C ASN A 199 18.15 -2.57 -10.26
N GLY A 200 18.76 -1.39 -10.23
CA GLY A 200 18.68 -0.42 -11.32
C GLY A 200 17.32 0.28 -11.50
N ILE A 201 16.24 -0.09 -10.79
CA ILE A 201 15.06 0.80 -10.65
C ILE A 201 15.32 1.79 -9.51
N SER A 202 15.83 1.28 -8.39
CA SER A 202 16.05 2.08 -7.17
C SER A 202 17.07 3.22 -7.37
N GLU A 203 18.01 3.07 -8.31
CA GLU A 203 19.04 4.09 -8.61
C GLU A 203 18.48 5.31 -9.37
N TRP A 204 17.32 5.16 -9.99
CA TRP A 204 16.67 6.18 -10.81
C TRP A 204 15.36 6.67 -10.18
N ALA A 205 15.12 6.33 -8.92
CA ALA A 205 13.92 6.74 -8.22
C ALA A 205 13.89 8.27 -8.05
N GLU A 206 12.80 8.91 -8.49
CA GLU A 206 12.60 10.35 -8.26
C GLU A 206 12.01 10.59 -6.85
N PHE A 207 11.16 9.66 -6.40
CA PHE A 207 10.42 9.72 -5.15
C PHE A 207 10.67 8.47 -4.31
N ASP A 208 11.71 8.52 -3.47
CA ASP A 208 12.00 7.49 -2.47
C ASP A 208 10.78 7.19 -1.59
N GLU A 209 9.86 8.15 -1.44
CA GLU A 209 8.65 7.99 -0.65
C GLU A 209 7.66 6.94 -1.18
N LEU A 210 7.71 6.65 -2.49
CA LEU A 210 6.82 5.70 -3.15
C LEU A 210 7.42 4.28 -3.20
N GLY A 211 8.71 4.15 -2.89
CA GLY A 211 9.48 2.93 -3.12
C GLY A 211 9.76 2.69 -4.61
N PRO A 212 10.71 1.81 -4.97
CA PRO A 212 11.18 1.68 -6.35
C PRO A 212 10.07 1.35 -7.36
N ILE A 213 9.18 0.42 -7.01
CA ILE A 213 8.07 0.02 -7.89
C ILE A 213 6.99 1.11 -7.93
N GLY A 214 6.63 1.70 -6.78
CA GLY A 214 5.61 2.74 -6.72
C GLY A 214 6.03 3.99 -7.48
N ASP A 215 7.30 4.38 -7.37
CA ASP A 215 7.91 5.48 -8.11
C ASP A 215 7.89 5.22 -9.63
N LEU A 216 8.36 4.05 -10.05
CA LEU A 216 8.32 3.65 -11.46
C LEU A 216 6.89 3.72 -12.05
N LEU A 217 5.88 3.26 -11.31
CA LEU A 217 4.49 3.27 -11.75
C LEU A 217 3.89 4.68 -11.77
N ALA A 218 4.32 5.56 -10.85
CA ALA A 218 3.86 6.95 -10.76
C ALA A 218 4.63 7.89 -11.69
N SER A 219 5.74 7.43 -12.27
CA SER A 219 6.56 8.20 -13.20
C SER A 219 5.76 8.66 -14.42
N HIS A 220 6.06 9.88 -14.88
CA HIS A 220 5.48 10.41 -16.12
C HIS A 220 5.84 9.57 -17.35
N GLU A 221 6.92 8.79 -17.29
CA GLU A 221 7.34 7.91 -18.37
C GLU A 221 6.56 6.58 -18.40
N PHE A 222 5.80 6.26 -17.35
CA PHE A 222 4.99 5.05 -17.33
C PHE A 222 3.74 5.23 -18.19
N PRO A 223 3.49 4.38 -19.20
CA PRO A 223 2.47 4.61 -20.23
C PRO A 223 1.07 4.17 -19.77
N SER A 224 0.67 4.57 -18.56
CA SER A 224 -0.62 4.23 -17.96
C SER A 224 -1.38 5.47 -17.48
N ARG A 225 -2.71 5.36 -17.44
CA ARG A 225 -3.60 6.30 -16.74
C ARG A 225 -4.14 5.72 -15.43
N ALA A 226 -3.69 4.53 -15.06
CA ALA A 226 -4.07 3.86 -13.83
C ALA A 226 -3.70 4.72 -12.62
N SER A 227 -4.50 4.60 -11.56
CA SER A 227 -4.09 5.14 -10.27
C SER A 227 -3.02 4.24 -9.64
N VAL A 228 -2.13 4.82 -8.85
CA VAL A 228 -1.13 4.07 -8.08
C VAL A 228 -1.41 4.30 -6.60
N LEU A 229 -1.63 3.22 -5.86
CA LEU A 229 -1.78 3.23 -4.41
C LEU A 229 -0.57 2.54 -3.79
N VAL A 230 0.33 3.33 -3.21
CA VAL A 230 1.43 2.82 -2.40
C VAL A 230 0.93 2.62 -0.98
N VAL A 231 1.08 1.40 -0.46
CA VAL A 231 0.64 0.98 0.87
C VAL A 231 1.85 0.84 1.79
N GLN A 232 1.69 1.32 3.02
CA GLN A 232 2.70 1.27 4.06
C GLN A 232 1.98 1.06 5.38
N LYS A 233 2.48 0.14 6.20
CA LYS A 233 1.95 -0.12 7.53
C LYS A 233 2.37 0.98 8.46
N GLN A 234 1.49 1.43 9.35
CA GLN A 234 1.91 2.37 10.36
C GLN A 234 2.48 1.64 11.59
N GLU A 235 3.72 1.93 11.97
CA GLU A 235 4.23 1.55 13.29
C GLU A 235 3.78 2.53 14.38
N TYR A 236 3.32 1.97 15.51
CA TYR A 236 2.78 2.73 16.62
C TYR A 236 3.90 3.09 17.60
N ILE A 237 4.54 4.25 17.43
CA ILE A 237 5.52 4.73 18.41
C ILE A 237 4.78 5.26 19.65
N HIS A 238 4.72 4.45 20.71
CA HIS A 238 4.24 4.91 22.00
C HIS A 238 5.30 5.86 22.60
N SER A 239 5.12 7.18 22.50
CA SER A 239 5.97 8.11 23.24
C SER A 239 5.69 7.93 24.74
N ALA A 240 6.53 7.17 25.44
CA ALA A 240 6.49 7.13 26.90
C ALA A 240 6.86 8.54 27.39
N LYS A 241 5.87 9.31 27.87
CA LYS A 241 6.14 10.53 28.65
C LYS A 241 6.94 10.11 29.88
N SER A 242 8.25 10.31 29.85
CA SER A 242 9.11 10.21 31.02
C SER A 242 8.61 11.21 32.07
N LYS A 243 7.94 10.70 33.11
CA LYS A 243 7.73 11.48 34.34
C LYS A 243 9.09 11.61 35.02
N ARG A 244 9.84 12.67 34.70
CA ARG A 244 10.84 13.20 35.62
C ARG A 244 10.10 13.80 36.81
N GLY A 245 9.82 12.96 37.81
CA GLY A 245 9.47 13.41 39.14
C GLY A 245 10.68 14.13 39.74
N LEU A 246 10.50 15.40 40.08
CA LEU A 246 11.43 16.13 40.92
C LEU A 246 11.51 15.43 42.28
N SER A 247 12.71 15.07 42.74
CA SER A 247 12.92 14.87 44.17
C SER A 247 13.00 16.25 44.82
N LYS A 248 12.32 16.38 45.96
CA LYS A 248 12.63 17.41 46.95
C LYS A 248 13.94 17.09 47.64
#